data_AF-A0A9W4TD52-F1
#
_entry.id   AF-A0A9W4TD52-F1
#
_cell.length_a   1.000
_cell.length_b   1.000
_cell.length_c   1.000
_cell.angle_alpha   90.00
_cell.angle_beta   90.00
_cell.angle_gamma   90.00
#
_symmetry.space_group_name_H-M   'P 1'
#
loop_
_entity.id
_entity.type
_entity.pdbx_description
1 polymer ?
#
loop_
_entity_poly.entity_id
_entity_poly.type
_entity_poly.pdbx_seq_one_letter_code
_entity_poly.pdbx_strand_id
1 'polypeptide(L)'
;VSFQYVNMSTDDWSTFAHKTDTLLTSCQLATLENHKLKSKQALNFYWDLIQGCIIKAAKKCIPIYYSSQHSHNLRPKSLKKVYQQIRTAQKLEKLSKKAFISNRIHTHWSNIYNKTVKIAVALKFEFLPIAVHTLSAIYAIIPTIRSLVSTLS
;
A
#
# COMPACT_ATOMS: atom_id res chain seq x y z
N VAL A 1 10.17 7.85 -7.23
CA VAL A 1 11.55 7.57 -7.68
C VAL A 1 11.99 8.79 -8.46
N SER A 2 13.07 9.45 -8.05
CA SER A 2 13.61 10.61 -8.77
C SER A 2 14.93 10.17 -9.42
N PHE A 3 14.99 10.26 -10.75
CA PHE A 3 16.16 9.95 -11.55
C PHE A 3 17.12 11.14 -11.53
N GLN A 4 18.39 10.89 -11.25
CA GLN A 4 19.42 11.94 -11.17
C GLN A 4 20.11 12.11 -12.51
N TYR A 5 19.39 12.66 -13.50
CA TYR A 5 19.92 12.87 -14.86
C TYR A 5 21.17 13.76 -14.88
N VAL A 6 21.28 14.70 -13.94
CA VAL A 6 22.44 15.63 -13.80
C VAL A 6 23.72 14.88 -13.43
N ASN A 7 23.61 13.71 -12.81
CA ASN A 7 24.76 12.90 -12.37
C ASN A 7 25.16 11.83 -13.40
N MET A 8 24.52 11.81 -14.58
CA MET A 8 24.86 10.86 -15.62
C MET A 8 26.07 11.37 -16.42
N SER A 9 27.14 10.58 -16.43
CA SER A 9 28.25 10.79 -17.36
C SER A 9 27.83 10.50 -18.80
N THR A 10 28.65 10.89 -19.78
CA THR A 10 28.43 10.57 -21.19
C THR A 10 28.34 9.05 -21.41
N ASP A 11 29.13 8.26 -20.68
CA ASP A 11 29.12 6.80 -20.77
C ASP A 11 27.84 6.19 -20.18
N ASP A 12 27.31 6.79 -19.11
CA ASP A 12 26.02 6.39 -18.52
C ASP A 12 24.87 6.67 -19.50
N TRP A 13 24.92 7.81 -20.18
CA TRP A 13 23.94 8.17 -21.21
C TRP A 13 24.00 7.20 -22.40
N SER A 14 25.20 6.86 -22.85
CA SER A 14 25.41 5.86 -23.90
C SER A 14 24.86 4.49 -23.50
N THR A 15 25.14 4.07 -22.26
CA THR A 15 24.64 2.80 -21.71
C THR A 15 23.11 2.80 -21.61
N PHE A 16 22.51 3.90 -21.14
CA PHE A 16 21.07 4.06 -21.07
C PHE A 16 20.41 4.03 -22.45
N ALA A 17 20.98 4.72 -23.44
CA ALA A 17 20.50 4.73 -24.82
C ALA A 17 20.54 3.30 -25.40
N HIS A 18 21.69 2.65 -25.34
CA HIS A 18 21.86 1.27 -25.83
C HIS A 18 20.89 0.29 -25.16
N LYS A 19 20.66 0.45 -23.85
CA LYS A 19 19.70 -0.38 -23.12
C LYS A 19 18.26 -0.12 -23.55
N THR A 20 17.91 1.13 -23.80
CA THR A 20 16.59 1.51 -24.30
C THR A 20 16.34 0.92 -25.68
N ASP A 21 17.29 1.05 -26.59
CA ASP A 21 17.22 0.48 -27.95
C ASP A 21 17.09 -1.05 -27.92
N THR A 22 17.89 -1.70 -27.07
CA THR A 22 17.80 -3.16 -26.88
C THR A 22 16.39 -3.58 -26.41
N LEU A 23 15.81 -2.83 -25.47
CA LEU A 23 14.46 -3.14 -24.97
C LEU A 23 13.39 -2.90 -26.04
N LEU A 24 13.48 -1.79 -26.77
CA LEU A 24 12.55 -1.46 -27.85
C LEU A 24 12.58 -2.50 -28.98
N THR A 25 13.77 -2.94 -29.37
CA THR A 25 13.97 -3.98 -30.40
C THR A 25 13.60 -5.40 -29.94
N SER A 26 13.63 -5.66 -28.62
CA SER A 26 13.23 -6.97 -28.06
C SER A 26 11.73 -7.12 -27.78
N CYS A 27 10.92 -6.08 -28.00
CA CYS A 27 9.50 -6.07 -27.65
C CYS A 27 8.58 -6.02 -28.89
N GLN A 28 7.27 -6.00 -28.65
CA GLN A 28 6.25 -5.97 -29.71
C GLN A 28 6.33 -4.73 -30.63
N LEU A 29 7.12 -3.70 -30.24
CA LEU A 29 7.39 -2.55 -31.08
C LEU A 29 8.28 -2.88 -32.30
N ALA A 30 9.11 -3.92 -32.21
CA ALA A 30 9.97 -4.33 -33.32
C ALA A 30 9.18 -4.81 -34.55
N THR A 31 7.93 -5.22 -34.36
CA THR A 31 7.01 -5.66 -35.42
C THR A 31 5.83 -4.70 -35.60
N LEU A 32 5.97 -3.46 -35.12
CA LEU A 32 4.96 -2.42 -35.29
C LEU A 32 4.94 -1.96 -36.75
N GLU A 33 3.75 -2.04 -37.36
CA GLU A 33 3.51 -1.56 -38.71
C GLU A 33 2.45 -0.46 -38.68
N ASN A 34 2.54 0.51 -39.59
CA ASN A 34 1.63 1.66 -39.64
C ASN A 34 0.14 1.26 -39.68
N HIS A 35 -0.18 0.12 -40.30
CA HIS A 35 -1.55 -0.37 -40.39
C HIS A 35 -2.14 -0.80 -39.04
N LYS A 36 -1.30 -1.04 -38.01
CA LYS A 36 -1.71 -1.43 -36.64
C LYS A 36 -2.05 -0.22 -35.76
N LEU A 37 -1.79 1.01 -36.22
CA LEU A 37 -2.00 2.26 -35.46
C LEU A 37 -3.31 2.98 -35.84
N LYS A 38 -4.35 2.24 -36.26
CA LYS A 38 -5.59 2.82 -36.78
C LYS A 38 -6.59 3.27 -35.70
N SER A 39 -6.31 3.00 -34.43
CA SER A 39 -7.19 3.38 -33.33
C SER A 39 -6.44 4.09 -32.21
N LYS A 40 -7.14 5.00 -31.53
CA LYS A 40 -6.62 5.67 -30.32
C LYS A 40 -6.18 4.66 -29.26
N GLN A 41 -6.91 3.55 -29.13
CA GLN A 41 -6.57 2.48 -28.20
C GLN A 41 -5.24 1.81 -28.55
N ALA A 42 -5.00 1.51 -29.84
CA ALA A 42 -3.73 0.95 -30.29
C ALA A 42 -2.58 1.94 -30.08
N LEU A 43 -2.78 3.22 -30.39
CA LEU A 43 -1.78 4.26 -30.14
C LEU A 43 -1.38 4.34 -28.66
N ASN A 44 -2.37 4.38 -27.76
CA ASN A 44 -2.11 4.40 -26.32
C ASN A 44 -1.35 3.14 -25.87
N PHE A 45 -1.76 1.96 -26.35
CA PHE A 45 -1.09 0.71 -26.01
C PHE A 45 0.40 0.71 -26.40
N TYR A 46 0.73 1.09 -27.63
CA TYR A 46 2.13 1.13 -28.08
C TYR A 46 2.91 2.27 -27.42
N TRP A 47 2.26 3.39 -27.10
CA TRP A 47 2.87 4.45 -26.32
C TRP A 47 3.25 3.98 -24.90
N ASP A 48 2.35 3.26 -24.24
CA ASP A 48 2.61 2.66 -22.92
C ASP A 48 3.77 1.65 -22.98
N LEU A 49 3.89 0.89 -24.07
CA LEU A 49 5.02 -0.01 -24.30
C LEU A 49 6.36 0.75 -24.44
N ILE A 50 6.39 1.85 -25.20
CA ILE A 50 7.57 2.70 -25.35
C ILE A 50 7.97 3.27 -23.99
N GLN A 51 7.02 3.87 -23.28
CA GLN A 51 7.25 4.42 -21.94
C GLN A 51 7.75 3.35 -20.96
N GLY A 52 7.16 2.16 -21.01
CA GLY A 52 7.58 1.01 -20.21
C GLY A 52 9.05 0.63 -20.46
N CYS A 53 9.47 0.59 -21.73
CA CYS A 53 10.86 0.30 -22.11
C CYS A 53 11.83 1.36 -21.60
N ILE A 54 11.52 2.65 -21.80
CA ILE A 54 12.32 3.78 -21.33
C ILE A 54 12.46 3.75 -19.81
N ILE A 55 11.34 3.57 -19.08
CA ILE A 55 11.34 3.52 -17.61
C ILE A 55 12.16 2.31 -17.11
N LYS A 56 12.06 1.16 -17.80
CA LYS A 56 12.79 -0.06 -17.44
C LYS A 56 14.30 0.10 -17.66
N ALA A 57 14.72 0.75 -18.75
CA ALA A 57 16.12 1.12 -18.96
C ALA A 57 16.58 2.12 -17.90
N ALA A 58 15.80 3.17 -17.65
CA ALA A 58 16.12 4.22 -16.70
C ALA A 58 16.36 3.67 -15.28
N LYS A 59 15.51 2.75 -14.83
CA LYS A 59 15.66 2.07 -13.52
C LYS A 59 16.96 1.28 -13.37
N LYS A 60 17.58 0.84 -14.47
CA LYS A 60 18.81 0.03 -14.44
C LYS A 60 20.07 0.85 -14.65
N CYS A 61 19.98 1.92 -15.43
CA CYS A 61 21.15 2.67 -15.91
C CYS A 61 21.30 4.04 -15.25
N ILE A 62 20.21 4.64 -14.77
CA ILE A 62 20.26 5.99 -14.21
C ILE A 62 20.41 5.89 -12.69
N PRO A 63 21.40 6.58 -12.09
CA PRO A 63 21.51 6.68 -10.65
C PRO A 63 20.19 7.17 -10.04
N ILE A 64 19.65 6.36 -9.14
CA ILE A 64 18.44 6.70 -8.39
C ILE A 64 18.87 7.18 -7.02
N TYR A 65 18.47 8.39 -6.65
CA TYR A 65 18.50 8.75 -5.23
C TYR A 65 17.34 8.01 -4.56
N TYR A 66 17.65 6.89 -3.90
CA TYR A 66 16.80 6.45 -2.81
C TYR A 66 17.03 7.48 -1.72
N SER A 67 16.14 8.47 -1.61
CA SER A 67 16.11 9.34 -0.45
C SER A 67 16.13 8.42 0.77
N SER A 68 17.28 8.34 1.43
CA SER A 68 17.53 7.43 2.55
C SER A 68 16.60 7.72 3.73
N GLN A 69 15.83 8.82 3.65
CA GLN A 69 14.83 9.24 4.62
C GLN A 69 13.36 9.06 4.18
N HIS A 70 13.06 8.48 3.02
CA HIS A 70 11.67 8.37 2.53
C HIS A 70 11.21 6.98 2.08
N SER A 71 12.11 5.98 2.07
CA SER A 71 11.74 4.60 1.72
C SER A 71 10.87 3.88 2.76
N HIS A 72 10.70 4.43 3.97
CA HIS A 72 9.96 3.73 5.03
C HIS A 72 8.50 4.14 5.24
N ASN A 73 8.00 5.26 4.73
CA ASN A 73 6.55 5.58 4.77
C ASN A 73 6.22 6.72 3.79
N LEU A 74 5.68 6.38 2.61
CA LEU A 74 5.06 7.34 1.67
C LEU A 74 3.77 7.99 2.22
N ARG A 75 3.35 7.63 3.44
CA ARG A 75 2.13 8.15 4.06
C ARG A 75 2.47 9.30 4.99
N PRO A 76 1.78 10.46 4.86
CA PRO A 76 1.79 11.52 5.86
C PRO A 76 1.68 10.94 7.28
N LYS A 77 2.46 11.48 8.23
CA LYS A 77 2.50 10.98 9.61
C LYS A 77 1.10 10.93 10.25
N SER A 78 0.24 11.89 9.90
CA SER A 78 -1.18 11.92 10.28
C SER A 78 -1.95 10.70 9.78
N LEU A 79 -1.84 10.37 8.49
CA LEU A 79 -2.48 9.19 7.90
C LEU A 79 -1.92 7.89 8.48
N LYS A 80 -0.62 7.82 8.76
CA LYS A 80 -0.02 6.63 9.40
C LYS A 80 -0.68 6.33 10.75
N LYS A 81 -0.96 7.36 11.56
CA LYS A 81 -1.66 7.22 12.84
C LYS A 81 -3.07 6.65 12.63
N VAL A 82 -3.85 7.22 11.71
CA VAL A 82 -5.21 6.76 11.38
C VAL A 82 -5.20 5.31 10.89
N TYR A 83 -4.29 4.94 9.99
CA TYR A 83 -4.16 3.56 9.53
C TYR A 83 -3.78 2.56 10.63
N GLN A 84 -2.92 2.96 11.56
CA GLN A 84 -2.60 2.12 12.73
C GLN A 84 -3.81 1.94 13.64
N GLN A 85 -4.64 2.98 13.79
CA GLN A 85 -5.88 2.92 14.56
C GLN A 85 -6.89 1.96 13.90
N ILE A 86 -7.13 2.10 12.59
CA ILE A 86 -7.98 1.18 11.80
C ILE A 86 -7.51 -0.26 11.96
N ARG A 87 -6.21 -0.53 11.73
CA ARG A 87 -5.65 -1.88 11.84
C ARG A 87 -5.80 -2.49 13.23
N THR A 88 -5.70 -1.66 14.28
CA THR A 88 -5.85 -2.11 15.66
C THR A 88 -7.30 -2.53 15.94
N ALA A 89 -8.27 -1.71 15.52
CA ALA A 89 -9.69 -2.02 15.66
C ALA A 89 -10.10 -3.26 14.84
N GLN A 90 -9.65 -3.37 13.58
CA GLN A 90 -9.86 -4.56 12.74
C GLN A 90 -9.25 -5.83 13.35
N LYS A 91 -8.07 -5.72 13.98
CA LYS A 91 -7.44 -6.85 14.68
C LYS A 91 -8.28 -7.30 15.87
N LEU A 92 -8.85 -6.36 16.64
CA LEU A 92 -9.78 -6.68 17.73
C LEU A 92 -11.02 -7.40 17.19
N GLU A 93 -11.61 -6.89 16.11
CA GLU A 93 -12.78 -7.51 15.48
C GLU A 93 -12.50 -8.96 15.08
N LYS A 94 -11.36 -9.20 14.42
CA LYS A 94 -10.94 -10.55 13.99
C LYS A 94 -10.73 -11.47 15.18
N LEU A 95 -10.08 -11.00 16.25
CA LEU A 95 -9.86 -11.81 17.45
C LEU A 95 -11.17 -12.10 18.19
N SER A 96 -12.11 -11.16 18.21
CA SER A 96 -13.43 -11.33 18.85
C SER A 96 -14.30 -12.32 18.06
N LYS A 97 -14.31 -12.24 16.72
CA LYS A 97 -14.93 -13.24 15.84
C LYS A 97 -14.30 -14.62 16.00
N LYS A 98 -12.97 -14.69 16.10
CA LYS A 98 -12.27 -15.96 16.32
C LYS A 98 -12.64 -16.56 17.68
N ALA A 99 -12.71 -15.73 18.72
CA ALA A 99 -13.15 -16.17 20.05
C ALA A 99 -14.59 -16.71 20.03
N PHE A 100 -15.48 -16.11 19.21
CA PHE A 100 -16.83 -16.62 18.97
C PHE A 100 -16.83 -18.03 18.37
N ILE A 101 -16.05 -18.23 17.31
CA ILE A 101 -16.00 -19.52 16.61
C ILE A 101 -15.31 -20.59 17.46
N SER A 102 -14.19 -20.26 18.11
CA SER A 102 -13.39 -21.25 18.85
C SER A 102 -13.76 -21.39 20.32
N ASN A 103 -14.73 -20.62 20.82
CA ASN A 103 -15.12 -20.54 22.22
C ASN A 103 -13.91 -20.35 23.19
N ARG A 104 -12.89 -19.63 22.72
CA ARG A 104 -11.61 -19.45 23.42
C ARG A 104 -11.07 -18.05 23.19
N ILE A 105 -10.68 -17.37 24.27
CA ILE A 105 -10.15 -16.01 24.22
C ILE A 105 -8.64 -16.09 23.95
N HIS A 106 -8.17 -15.37 22.94
CA HIS A 106 -6.74 -15.30 22.65
C HIS A 106 -6.01 -14.48 23.71
N THR A 107 -4.83 -14.92 24.13
CA THR A 107 -3.95 -14.23 25.11
C THR A 107 -3.71 -12.74 24.82
N HIS A 108 -3.60 -12.34 23.56
CA HIS A 108 -3.38 -10.95 23.17
C HIS A 108 -4.66 -10.12 23.05
N TRP A 109 -5.85 -10.72 23.22
CA TRP A 109 -7.13 -10.04 23.04
C TRP A 109 -7.24 -8.82 23.95
N SER A 110 -6.96 -8.96 25.25
CA SER A 110 -7.07 -7.86 26.23
C SER A 110 -6.12 -6.69 25.92
N ASN A 111 -4.90 -6.97 25.47
CA ASN A 111 -3.95 -5.92 25.05
C ASN A 111 -4.50 -5.12 23.85
N ILE A 112 -5.05 -5.82 22.85
CA ILE A 112 -5.63 -5.17 21.67
C ILE A 112 -6.93 -4.44 22.02
N TYR A 113 -7.74 -4.97 22.94
CA TYR A 113 -8.93 -4.32 23.48
C TYR A 113 -8.58 -2.98 24.13
N ASN A 114 -7.64 -2.97 25.08
CA ASN A 114 -7.21 -1.76 25.78
C ASN A 114 -6.66 -0.69 24.82
N LYS A 115 -5.94 -1.11 23.77
CA LYS A 115 -5.51 -0.18 22.71
C LYS A 115 -6.68 0.40 21.93
N THR A 116 -7.70 -0.40 21.64
CA THR A 116 -8.90 0.03 20.90
C THR A 116 -9.76 0.98 21.74
N VAL A 117 -9.92 0.73 23.04
CA VAL A 117 -10.60 1.65 23.97
C VAL A 117 -9.91 3.02 23.97
N LYS A 118 -8.58 3.07 24.06
CA LYS A 118 -7.83 4.34 23.99
C LYS A 118 -8.06 5.09 22.68
N ILE A 119 -8.21 4.36 21.56
CA ILE A 119 -8.53 4.96 20.26
C ILE A 119 -9.94 5.54 20.27
N ALA A 120 -10.93 4.79 20.76
CA ALA A 120 -12.30 5.25 20.84
C ALA A 120 -12.44 6.51 21.72
N VAL A 121 -11.81 6.52 22.90
CA VAL A 121 -11.77 7.70 23.79
C VAL A 121 -11.13 8.90 23.10
N ALA A 122 -10.00 8.70 22.40
CA ALA A 122 -9.34 9.79 21.67
C ALA A 122 -10.20 10.38 20.53
N LEU A 123 -11.13 9.60 20.00
CA LEU A 123 -12.09 10.00 18.97
C LEU A 123 -13.43 10.47 19.52
N LYS A 124 -13.60 10.49 20.85
CA LYS A 124 -14.89 10.71 21.53
C LYS A 124 -16.00 9.76 21.05
N PHE A 125 -15.61 8.54 20.68
CA PHE A 125 -16.52 7.49 20.26
C PHE A 125 -17.02 6.73 21.48
N GLU A 126 -18.34 6.57 21.60
CA GLU A 126 -18.94 5.80 22.70
C GLU A 126 -18.57 4.32 22.56
N PHE A 127 -17.71 3.85 23.46
CA PHE A 127 -17.22 2.48 23.47
C PHE A 127 -17.42 1.88 24.84
N LEU A 128 -18.27 0.85 24.92
CA LEU A 128 -18.64 0.23 26.19
C LEU A 128 -17.43 -0.46 26.84
N PRO A 129 -16.99 -0.02 28.03
CA PRO A 129 -15.97 -0.73 28.77
C PRO A 129 -16.54 -2.07 29.28
N ILE A 130 -15.80 -3.15 29.02
CA ILE A 130 -16.11 -4.45 29.58
C ILE A 130 -15.31 -4.62 30.86
N ALA A 131 -16.01 -4.80 31.98
CA ALA A 131 -15.39 -5.07 33.28
C ALA A 131 -14.83 -6.49 33.41
N VAL A 132 -15.40 -7.47 32.71
CA VAL A 132 -15.01 -8.89 32.79
C VAL A 132 -14.90 -9.50 31.39
N HIS A 133 -13.76 -10.11 31.08
CA HIS A 133 -13.49 -10.76 29.79
C HIS A 133 -14.20 -12.12 29.68
N THR A 134 -15.53 -12.13 29.77
CA THR A 134 -16.35 -13.29 29.41
C THR A 134 -16.62 -13.31 27.91
N LEU A 135 -16.86 -14.49 27.35
CA LEU A 135 -17.22 -14.62 25.93
C LEU A 135 -18.51 -13.85 25.60
N SER A 136 -19.50 -13.86 26.49
CA SER A 136 -20.73 -13.09 26.35
C SER A 136 -20.46 -11.57 26.25
N ALA A 137 -19.58 -11.04 27.08
CA ALA A 137 -19.21 -9.63 27.03
C ALA A 137 -18.43 -9.29 25.74
N ILE A 138 -17.55 -10.18 25.28
CA ILE A 138 -16.83 -10.02 24.01
C ILE A 138 -17.81 -9.97 22.83
N TYR A 139 -18.88 -10.76 22.86
CA TYR A 139 -19.87 -10.76 21.79
C TYR A 139 -20.69 -9.46 21.77
N ALA A 140 -21.04 -8.94 22.94
CA ALA A 140 -21.81 -7.70 23.07
C ALA A 140 -21.11 -6.49 22.42
N ILE A 141 -19.78 -6.46 22.37
CA ILE A 141 -19.02 -5.34 21.79
C ILE A 141 -18.69 -5.48 20.30
N ILE A 142 -18.96 -6.63 19.66
CA ILE A 142 -18.67 -6.83 18.23
C ILE A 142 -19.35 -5.75 17.35
N PRO A 143 -20.64 -5.41 17.56
CA PRO A 143 -21.29 -4.34 16.79
C PRO A 143 -20.60 -2.98 16.98
N THR A 144 -20.21 -2.65 18.21
CA THR A 144 -19.51 -1.40 18.55
C THR A 144 -18.13 -1.33 17.88
N ILE A 145 -17.39 -2.45 17.85
CA ILE A 145 -16.10 -2.53 17.15
C ILE A 145 -16.29 -2.31 15.64
N ARG A 146 -17.33 -2.90 15.04
CA ARG A 146 -17.63 -2.70 13.60
C ARG A 146 -17.97 -1.25 13.29
N SER A 147 -18.79 -0.62 14.12
CA SER A 147 -19.14 0.79 13.98
C SER A 147 -17.88 1.67 14.06
N LEU A 148 -16.99 1.43 15.04
CA LEU A 148 -15.71 2.14 15.15
C LEU A 148 -14.82 1.96 13.92
N VAL A 149 -14.72 0.74 13.36
CA VAL A 149 -13.96 0.48 12.13
C VAL A 149 -14.55 1.25 10.95
N SER A 150 -15.87 1.31 10.85
CA SER A 150 -16.57 2.06 9.80
C SER A 150 -16.36 3.57 9.91
N THR A 151 -16.35 4.13 11.12
CA THR A 151 -16.09 5.56 11.34
C THR A 151 -14.65 5.94 11.01
N LEU A 152 -13.72 5.00 11.19
CA LEU A 152 -12.30 5.21 10.94
C LEU A 152 -11.89 5.04 9.47
N SER A 153 -12.72 4.37 8.64
CA SER A 153 -12.40 4.02 7.24
C SER A 153 -13.00 5.02 6.26
#